data_AF-A0A7H0NLI6-F1
#
_entry.id   AF-A0A7H0NLI6-F1
#
_cell.length_a   1.000
_cell.length_b   1.000
_cell.length_c   1.000
_cell.angle_alpha   90.00
_cell.angle_beta   90.00
_cell.angle_gamma   90.00
#
_symmetry.space_group_name_H-M   'P 1'
#
loop_
_entity.id
_entity.type
_entity.pdbx_description
1 polymer ?
#
loop_
_entity_poly.entity_id
_entity_poly.type
_entity_poly.pdbx_seq_one_letter_code
_entity_poly.pdbx_strand_id
1 'polypeptide(L)'
;MEPLVALVGTTCLALIIGACGVHRLRRLPTALRGGLAVMFLLTGGAHFIGMRDELVAMVPPALPAPGLLVTVTGIAEIVAALALLQRRTAAPAAGLLTFLLIAMFPANVYAADTAETWWDELIPRTLTQLVYLAATTTVLVDRGRAELSRRRQGLRPLPDAPRSPATPGRSNAAEPGRPPGTGRA
;
A
#
# COMPACT_ATOMS: atom_id res chain seq x y z
N MET A 1 -0.02 23.65 9.13
CA MET A 1 -1.37 23.03 9.02
C MET A 1 -1.75 22.54 7.63
N GLU A 2 -1.19 23.11 6.56
CA GLU A 2 -1.59 22.81 5.17
C GLU A 2 -1.58 21.32 4.79
N PRO A 3 -0.57 20.51 5.14
CA PRO A 3 -0.56 19.10 4.73
C PRO A 3 -1.68 18.29 5.41
N LEU A 4 -2.03 18.63 6.66
CA LEU A 4 -3.11 17.97 7.38
C LEU A 4 -4.46 18.26 6.73
N VAL A 5 -4.68 19.52 6.35
CA VAL A 5 -5.88 19.94 5.61
C VAL A 5 -5.95 19.22 4.26
N ALA A 6 -4.85 19.11 3.54
CA ALA A 6 -4.80 18.40 2.26
C ALA A 6 -5.15 16.91 2.40
N LEU A 7 -4.58 16.22 3.41
CA LEU A 7 -4.88 14.82 3.70
C LEU A 7 -6.36 14.62 4.04
N VAL A 8 -6.85 15.36 5.04
CA VAL A 8 -8.22 15.21 5.56
C VAL A 8 -9.23 15.63 4.50
N GLY A 9 -9.08 16.81 3.91
CA GLY A 9 -9.98 17.36 2.90
C GLY A 9 -10.11 16.44 1.69
N THR A 10 -8.99 15.97 1.13
CA THR A 10 -9.00 15.06 -0.02
C THR A 10 -9.59 13.70 0.34
N THR A 11 -9.29 13.17 1.54
CA THR A 11 -9.86 11.88 2.00
C THR A 11 -11.37 11.99 2.16
N CYS A 12 -11.86 13.04 2.82
CA CYS A 12 -13.29 13.31 2.99
C CYS A 12 -13.99 13.47 1.65
N LEU A 13 -13.42 14.27 0.74
CA LEU A 13 -13.95 14.44 -0.61
C LEU A 13 -14.05 13.11 -1.37
N ALA A 14 -13.00 12.29 -1.32
CA ALA A 14 -13.02 10.97 -1.95
C ALA A 14 -14.09 10.05 -1.35
N LEU A 15 -14.30 10.09 -0.03
CA LEU A 15 -15.35 9.33 0.65
C LEU A 15 -16.76 9.81 0.24
N ILE A 16 -16.98 11.12 0.14
CA ILE A 16 -18.24 11.74 -0.31
C ILE A 16 -18.55 11.31 -1.74
N ILE A 17 -17.58 11.44 -2.66
CA ILE A 17 -17.72 10.96 -4.04
C ILE A 17 -18.02 9.45 -4.07
N GLY A 18 -17.40 8.70 -3.16
CA GLY A 18 -17.70 7.28 -2.97
C GLY A 18 -19.15 7.01 -2.58
N ALA A 19 -19.70 7.80 -1.66
CA ALA A 19 -21.09 7.73 -1.24
C ALA A 19 -22.06 8.11 -2.37
N CYS A 20 -21.68 9.05 -3.23
CA CYS A 20 -22.48 9.52 -4.38
C CYS A 20 -22.44 8.60 -5.61
N GLY A 21 -21.75 7.45 -5.58
CA GLY A 21 -21.84 6.44 -6.64
C GLY A 21 -20.52 5.80 -7.07
N VAL A 22 -19.36 6.36 -6.70
CA VAL A 22 -18.06 5.75 -7.04
C VAL A 22 -17.65 4.76 -5.94
N HIS A 23 -18.31 3.60 -5.88
CA HIS A 23 -18.16 2.63 -4.77
C HIS A 23 -16.71 2.22 -4.44
N ARG A 24 -15.78 2.30 -5.41
CA ARG A 24 -14.35 2.07 -5.18
C ARG A 24 -13.73 3.04 -4.15
N LEU A 25 -14.21 4.28 -4.07
CA LEU A 25 -13.68 5.31 -3.17
C LEU A 25 -14.28 5.25 -1.76
N ARG A 26 -15.37 4.51 -1.55
CA ARG A 26 -15.98 4.32 -0.21
C ARG A 26 -15.06 3.61 0.77
N ARG A 27 -14.07 2.87 0.28
CA ARG A 27 -13.09 2.19 1.14
C ARG A 27 -12.09 3.21 1.67
N LEU A 28 -12.05 3.37 2.99
CA LEU A 28 -11.12 4.27 3.67
C LEU A 28 -9.65 4.13 3.21
N PRO A 29 -9.06 2.92 3.10
CA PRO A 29 -7.69 2.80 2.59
C PRO A 29 -7.50 3.29 1.15
N THR A 30 -8.57 3.30 0.34
CA THR A 30 -8.51 3.84 -1.03
C THR A 30 -8.62 5.36 -1.03
N ALA A 31 -9.49 5.93 -0.20
CA ALA A 31 -9.57 7.38 -0.02
C ALA A 31 -8.28 7.97 0.59
N LEU A 32 -7.72 7.31 1.61
CA LEU A 32 -6.45 7.69 2.23
C LEU A 32 -5.28 7.70 1.24
N ARG A 33 -5.25 6.78 0.26
CA ARG A 33 -4.23 6.82 -0.80
C ARG A 33 -4.28 8.10 -1.62
N GLY A 34 -5.50 8.59 -1.92
CA GLY A 34 -5.67 9.86 -2.61
C GLY A 34 -5.22 11.03 -1.74
N GLY A 35 -5.66 11.07 -0.47
CA GLY A 35 -5.28 12.14 0.46
C GLY A 35 -3.78 12.19 0.75
N LEU A 36 -3.15 11.04 1.00
CA LEU A 36 -1.71 10.94 1.18
C LEU A 36 -0.94 11.34 -0.07
N ALA A 37 -1.41 10.97 -1.26
CA ALA A 37 -0.76 11.37 -2.51
C ALA A 37 -0.80 12.88 -2.70
N VAL A 38 -1.94 13.53 -2.48
CA VAL A 38 -2.05 15.00 -2.56
C VAL A 38 -1.17 15.66 -1.49
N MET A 39 -1.26 15.21 -0.24
CA MET A 39 -0.46 15.73 0.86
C MET A 39 1.05 15.67 0.56
N PHE A 40 1.56 14.50 0.15
CA PHE A 40 3.00 14.33 -0.12
C PHE A 40 3.47 14.97 -1.43
N LEU A 41 2.58 15.21 -2.40
CA LEU A 41 2.92 16.04 -3.55
C LEU A 41 3.06 17.51 -3.16
N LEU A 42 2.26 18.00 -2.21
CA LEU A 42 2.39 19.35 -1.67
C LEU A 42 3.69 19.48 -0.85
N THR A 43 3.94 18.59 0.11
CA THR A 43 5.18 18.64 0.93
C THR A 43 6.42 18.38 0.08
N GLY A 44 6.37 17.39 -0.82
CA GLY A 44 7.47 17.08 -1.73
C GLY A 44 7.75 18.23 -2.68
N GLY A 45 6.71 18.91 -3.18
CA GLY A 45 6.84 20.11 -4.00
C GLY A 45 7.48 21.29 -3.26
N ALA A 46 7.19 21.47 -1.97
CA ALA A 46 7.76 22.54 -1.14
C ALA A 46 9.30 22.49 -1.07
N HIS A 47 9.90 21.31 -1.24
CA HIS A 47 11.37 21.15 -1.32
C HIS A 47 11.99 21.85 -2.54
N PHE A 48 11.20 22.15 -3.56
CA PHE A 48 11.65 22.73 -4.82
C PHE A 48 10.99 24.08 -5.14
N ILE A 49 9.87 24.40 -4.47
CA ILE A 49 9.03 25.56 -4.78
C ILE A 49 8.81 26.37 -3.50
N GLY A 50 9.43 27.55 -3.43
CA GLY A 50 9.15 28.58 -2.41
C GLY A 50 9.70 28.32 -1.00
N MET A 51 9.73 27.07 -0.52
CA MET A 51 10.02 26.76 0.90
C MET A 51 11.36 26.05 1.13
N ARG A 52 12.20 25.92 0.09
CA ARG A 52 13.44 25.13 0.19
C ARG A 52 14.36 25.61 1.31
N ASP A 53 14.56 26.92 1.43
CA ASP A 53 15.51 27.47 2.40
C ASP A 53 15.01 27.29 3.84
N GLU A 54 13.70 27.40 4.06
CA GLU A 54 13.06 27.08 5.35
C GLU A 54 13.25 25.61 5.71
N LEU A 55 13.02 24.69 4.77
CA LEU A 55 13.21 23.25 4.99
C LEU A 55 14.68 22.89 5.29
N VAL A 56 15.63 23.59 4.66
CA VAL A 56 17.06 23.43 4.96
C VAL A 56 17.37 23.93 6.36
N ALA A 57 16.77 25.04 6.79
CA ALA A 57 16.94 25.57 8.15
C ALA A 57 16.35 24.65 9.24
N MET A 58 15.35 23.82 8.90
CA MET A 58 14.80 22.82 9.82
C MET A 58 15.70 21.58 10.00
N VAL A 59 16.74 21.40 9.19
CA VAL A 59 17.61 20.22 9.29
C VAL A 59 18.56 20.38 10.50
N PRO A 60 18.58 19.42 11.45
CA PRO A 60 19.45 19.50 12.61
C PRO A 60 20.93 19.62 12.23
N PRO A 61 21.72 20.46 12.93
CA PRO A 61 23.13 20.73 12.58
C PRO A 61 24.05 19.51 12.70
N ALA A 62 23.61 18.46 13.40
CA ALA A 62 24.32 17.19 13.50
C ALA A 62 24.32 16.38 12.18
N LEU A 63 23.44 16.71 11.23
CA LEU A 63 23.35 16.03 9.94
C LEU A 63 24.17 16.76 8.86
N PRO A 64 24.96 16.03 8.04
CA PRO A 64 25.74 16.64 6.98
C PRO A 64 24.86 17.02 5.78
N ALA A 65 25.30 18.03 5.02
CA ALA A 65 24.73 18.40 3.72
C ALA A 65 23.19 18.59 3.73
N PRO A 66 22.64 19.52 4.52
CA PRO A 66 21.19 19.68 4.71
C PRO A 66 20.44 19.94 3.39
N GLY A 67 21.03 20.73 2.47
CA GLY A 67 20.45 20.96 1.14
C GLY A 67 20.32 19.70 0.28
N LEU A 68 21.25 18.74 0.42
CA LEU A 68 21.17 17.46 -0.28
C LEU A 68 20.09 16.58 0.35
N LEU A 69 20.02 16.52 1.68
CA LEU A 69 18.99 15.77 2.41
C LEU A 69 17.59 16.22 2.01
N VAL A 70 17.33 17.53 2.03
CA VAL A 70 16.06 18.14 1.56
C VAL A 70 15.78 17.75 0.10
N THR A 71 16.77 17.81 -0.78
CA THR A 71 16.57 17.42 -2.19
C THR A 71 16.17 15.95 -2.32
N VAL A 72 16.87 15.05 -1.61
CA VAL A 72 16.62 13.60 -1.66
C VAL A 72 15.27 13.25 -1.05
N THR A 73 14.91 13.82 0.10
CA THR A 73 13.61 13.60 0.73
C THR A 73 12.49 14.12 -0.16
N GLY A 74 12.63 15.30 -0.76
CA GLY A 74 11.63 15.85 -1.68
C GLY A 74 11.37 14.97 -2.90
N ILE A 75 12.44 14.46 -3.55
CA ILE A 75 12.29 13.50 -4.66
C ILE A 75 11.61 12.22 -4.17
N ALA A 76 12.03 11.68 -3.03
CA ALA A 76 11.48 10.45 -2.49
C ALA A 76 9.99 10.59 -2.14
N GLU A 77 9.57 11.71 -1.57
CA GLU A 77 8.16 12.02 -1.29
C GLU A 77 7.32 12.06 -2.58
N ILE A 78 7.77 12.80 -3.60
CA ILE A 78 7.05 12.90 -4.88
C ILE A 78 6.93 11.53 -5.55
N VAL A 79 8.04 10.79 -5.67
CA VAL A 79 8.06 9.48 -6.31
C VAL A 79 7.15 8.50 -5.56
N ALA A 80 7.22 8.49 -4.22
CA ALA A 80 6.39 7.61 -3.40
C ALA A 80 4.90 8.01 -3.47
N ALA A 81 4.57 9.30 -3.50
CA ALA A 81 3.22 9.79 -3.64
C ALA A 81 2.59 9.34 -4.97
N LEU A 82 3.32 9.47 -6.08
CA LEU A 82 2.87 9.00 -7.39
C LEU A 82 2.74 7.47 -7.42
N ALA A 83 3.72 6.76 -6.85
CA ALA A 83 3.70 5.30 -6.73
C ALA A 83 2.55 4.79 -5.84
N LEU A 84 2.08 5.60 -4.88
CA LEU A 84 0.97 5.27 -3.99
C LEU A 84 -0.35 5.10 -4.76
N LEU A 85 -0.52 5.81 -5.87
CA LEU A 85 -1.74 5.77 -6.71
C LEU A 85 -1.88 4.46 -7.48
N GLN A 86 -0.76 3.81 -7.82
CA GLN A 86 -0.77 2.52 -8.51
C GLN A 86 -0.90 1.35 -7.52
N ARG A 87 -1.79 0.40 -7.81
CA ARG A 87 -2.16 -0.69 -6.87
C ARG A 87 -0.99 -1.62 -6.53
N ARG A 88 -0.13 -1.91 -7.52
CA ARG A 88 1.03 -2.80 -7.40
C ARG A 88 2.14 -2.20 -6.54
N THR A 89 2.30 -0.88 -6.59
CA THR A 89 3.37 -0.14 -5.90
C THR A 89 2.91 0.53 -4.60
N ALA A 90 1.61 0.49 -4.29
CA ALA A 90 1.06 1.16 -3.12
C ALA A 90 1.65 0.67 -1.78
N ALA A 91 1.92 -0.62 -1.63
CA ALA A 91 2.52 -1.15 -0.40
C ALA A 91 3.97 -0.64 -0.19
N PRO A 92 4.91 -0.82 -1.14
CA PRO A 92 6.27 -0.30 -0.96
C PRO A 92 6.30 1.23 -0.87
N ALA A 93 5.44 1.94 -1.61
CA ALA A 93 5.31 3.40 -1.51
C ALA A 93 4.87 3.85 -0.11
N ALA A 94 3.82 3.24 0.45
CA ALA A 94 3.37 3.55 1.81
C ALA A 94 4.44 3.22 2.87
N GLY A 95 5.21 2.15 2.65
CA GLY A 95 6.36 1.79 3.48
C GLY A 95 7.45 2.86 3.44
N LEU A 96 7.83 3.33 2.24
CA LEU A 96 8.81 4.41 2.07
C LEU A 96 8.34 5.71 2.72
N LEU A 97 7.08 6.12 2.51
CA LEU A 97 6.53 7.33 3.15
C LEU A 97 6.51 7.21 4.68
N THR A 98 6.17 6.03 5.22
CA THR A 98 6.23 5.78 6.67
C THR A 98 7.66 5.93 7.19
N PHE A 99 8.64 5.37 6.46
CA PHE A 99 10.05 5.50 6.81
C PHE A 99 10.51 6.96 6.77
N LEU A 100 10.17 7.71 5.72
CA LEU A 100 10.51 9.13 5.59
C LEU A 100 9.96 9.95 6.75
N LEU A 101 8.69 9.76 7.12
CA LEU A 101 8.08 10.44 8.27
C LEU A 101 8.87 10.20 9.57
N ILE A 102 9.29 8.96 9.81
CA ILE A 102 10.10 8.62 11.00
C ILE A 102 11.49 9.27 10.89
N ALA A 103 12.13 9.17 9.73
CA ALA A 103 13.47 9.70 9.50
C ALA A 103 13.55 11.23 9.58
N MET A 104 12.47 11.93 9.17
CA MET A 104 12.37 13.39 9.22
C MET A 104 11.88 13.93 10.57
N PHE A 105 11.43 13.06 11.50
CA PHE A 105 10.97 13.50 12.82
C PHE A 105 11.98 14.36 13.59
N PRO A 106 13.30 14.04 13.60
CA PRO A 106 14.28 14.88 14.28
C PRO A 106 14.30 16.32 13.76
N ALA A 107 14.04 16.55 12.48
CA ALA A 107 13.91 17.89 11.92
C ALA A 107 12.66 18.61 12.45
N ASN A 108 11.54 17.90 12.62
CA ASN A 108 10.33 18.47 13.25
C ASN A 108 10.54 18.82 14.73
N VAL A 109 11.34 18.03 15.45
CA VAL A 109 11.73 18.34 16.84
C VAL A 109 12.61 19.58 16.89
N TYR A 110 13.63 19.65 16.03
CA TYR A 110 14.54 20.79 15.95
C TYR A 110 13.82 22.09 15.56
N ALA A 111 12.92 22.03 14.57
CA ALA A 111 12.14 23.19 14.14
C ALA A 111 11.21 23.74 15.23
N ALA A 112 10.76 22.89 16.16
CA ALA A 112 9.84 23.29 17.23
C ALA A 112 10.47 24.29 18.22
N ASP A 113 11.80 24.34 18.33
CA ASP A 113 12.51 25.28 19.21
C ASP A 113 12.38 26.74 18.74
N THR A 114 12.04 26.95 17.47
CA THR A 114 11.86 28.27 16.84
C THR A 114 10.42 28.51 16.41
N ALA A 115 9.47 27.79 17.02
CA ALA A 115 8.05 27.91 16.69
C ALA A 115 7.52 29.32 16.93
N GLU A 116 7.07 29.99 15.86
CA GLU A 116 6.43 31.31 15.95
C GLU A 116 4.94 31.22 16.28
N THR A 117 4.34 30.06 16.05
CA THR A 117 2.90 29.83 16.21
C THR A 117 2.63 28.53 16.96
N TRP A 118 1.46 28.45 17.62
CA TRP A 118 1.16 27.29 18.46
C TRP A 118 1.07 25.97 17.66
N TRP A 119 0.66 26.00 16.39
CA TRP A 119 0.63 24.80 15.54
C TRP A 119 2.02 24.33 15.09
N ASP A 120 3.05 25.17 15.25
CA ASP A 120 4.45 24.83 15.01
C ASP A 120 5.16 24.34 16.28
N GLU A 121 4.50 24.33 17.44
CA GLU A 121 5.07 23.76 18.66
C GLU A 121 5.22 22.23 18.57
N LEU A 122 6.05 21.67 19.45
CA LEU A 122 6.39 20.25 19.43
C LEU A 122 5.17 19.34 19.59
N ILE A 123 4.22 19.69 20.47
CA ILE A 123 3.05 18.85 20.74
C ILE A 123 2.15 18.76 19.49
N PRO A 124 1.67 19.87 18.89
CA PRO A 124 0.86 19.80 17.68
C PRO A 124 1.57 19.17 16.48
N ARG A 125 2.88 19.43 16.29
CA ARG A 125 3.69 18.76 15.27
C ARG A 125 3.70 17.24 15.46
N THR A 126 3.93 16.79 16.69
CA THR A 126 3.97 15.36 17.03
C THR A 126 2.61 14.71 16.79
N LEU A 127 1.52 15.32 17.26
CA LEU A 127 0.16 14.82 17.02
C LEU A 127 -0.16 14.72 15.53
N THR A 128 0.19 15.76 14.77
CA THR A 128 -0.02 15.80 13.32
C THR A 128 0.79 14.70 12.62
N GLN A 129 2.03 14.48 13.03
CA GLN A 129 2.86 13.41 12.48
C GLN A 129 2.32 12.01 12.81
N LEU A 130 1.75 11.80 14.01
CA LEU A 130 1.09 10.55 14.36
C LEU A 130 -0.12 10.28 13.46
N VAL A 131 -0.87 11.31 13.07
CA VAL A 131 -1.96 11.18 12.09
C VAL A 131 -1.43 10.73 10.74
N TYR A 132 -0.32 11.31 10.26
CA TYR A 132 0.29 10.92 8.98
C TYR A 132 0.81 9.48 9.03
N LEU A 133 1.48 9.09 10.11
CA LEU A 133 1.96 7.73 10.32
C LEU A 133 0.80 6.73 10.37
N ALA A 134 -0.29 7.05 11.07
CA ALA A 134 -1.48 6.20 11.11
C ALA A 134 -2.10 6.03 9.71
N ALA A 135 -2.15 7.10 8.92
CA ALA A 135 -2.65 7.05 7.55
C ALA A 135 -1.75 6.18 6.64
N THR A 136 -0.44 6.40 6.63
CA THR A 136 0.49 5.63 5.79
C THR A 136 0.52 4.15 6.19
N THR A 137 0.55 3.85 7.49
CA THR A 137 0.53 2.48 8.00
C THR A 137 -0.79 1.77 7.70
N THR A 138 -1.93 2.46 7.77
CA THR A 138 -3.24 1.89 7.37
C THR A 138 -3.21 1.41 5.92
N VAL A 139 -2.67 2.22 5.01
CA VAL A 139 -2.53 1.85 3.59
C VAL A 139 -1.52 0.72 3.41
N LEU A 140 -0.38 0.78 4.09
CA LEU A 140 0.65 -0.26 4.05
C LEU A 140 0.10 -1.62 4.48
N VAL A 141 -0.62 -1.67 5.60
CA VAL A 141 -1.21 -2.89 6.15
C VAL A 141 -2.30 -3.45 5.23
N ASP A 142 -3.21 -2.61 4.73
CA ASP A 142 -4.26 -3.01 3.77
C ASP A 142 -3.64 -3.68 2.53
N ARG A 143 -2.63 -3.03 1.94
CA ARG A 143 -2.02 -3.49 0.69
C ARG A 143 -1.07 -4.67 0.88
N GLY A 144 -0.33 -4.69 1.98
CA GLY A 144 0.51 -5.82 2.36
C GLY A 144 -0.31 -7.09 2.59
N ARG A 145 -1.43 -6.99 3.32
CA ARG A 145 -2.35 -8.12 3.53
C ARG A 145 -2.96 -8.62 2.22
N ALA A 146 -3.39 -7.71 1.34
CA ALA A 146 -3.94 -8.07 0.04
C ALA A 146 -2.92 -8.78 -0.86
N GLU A 147 -1.66 -8.35 -0.82
CA GLU A 147 -0.58 -8.94 -1.62
C GLU A 147 -0.16 -10.32 -1.10
N LEU A 148 0.00 -10.46 0.22
CA LEU A 148 0.31 -11.75 0.85
C LEU A 148 -0.78 -12.79 0.56
N SER A 149 -2.06 -12.39 0.62
CA SER A 149 -3.18 -13.26 0.29
C SER A 149 -3.15 -13.74 -1.17
N ARG A 150 -2.82 -12.86 -2.12
CA ARG A 150 -2.64 -13.23 -3.53
C ARG A 150 -1.50 -14.23 -3.73
N ARG A 151 -0.35 -13.98 -3.11
CA ARG A 151 0.81 -14.88 -3.19
C ARG A 151 0.48 -16.25 -2.62
N ARG A 152 -0.15 -16.31 -1.44
CA ARG A 152 -0.60 -17.57 -0.81
C ARG A 152 -1.57 -18.36 -1.70
N GLN A 153 -2.48 -17.69 -2.40
CA GLN A 153 -3.40 -18.36 -3.32
C GLN A 153 -2.68 -18.91 -4.56
N GLY A 154 -1.70 -18.18 -5.11
CA GLY A 154 -0.89 -18.66 -6.24
C GLY A 154 0.05 -19.83 -5.89
N LEU A 155 0.40 -19.99 -4.60
CA LEU A 155 1.21 -21.09 -4.08
C LEU A 155 0.39 -22.34 -3.69
N ARG A 156 -0.95 -22.28 -3.69
CA ARG A 156 -1.77 -23.48 -3.44
C ARG A 156 -1.62 -24.43 -4.64
N PRO A 157 -1.20 -25.69 -4.44
CA PRO A 157 -1.23 -26.69 -5.50
C PRO A 157 -2.64 -26.75 -6.09
N LEU A 158 -2.74 -26.77 -7.42
CA LEU A 158 -4.00 -27.05 -8.10
C LEU A 158 -4.54 -28.37 -7.53
N PRO A 159 -5.84 -28.47 -7.19
CA PRO A 159 -6.43 -29.75 -6.79
C PRO A 159 -6.05 -30.79 -7.84
N ASP A 160 -5.49 -31.92 -7.39
CA ASP A 160 -5.21 -33.06 -8.27
C ASP A 160 -6.46 -33.25 -9.13
N ALA A 161 -6.29 -33.12 -10.46
CA ALA A 161 -7.38 -33.32 -11.40
C ALA A 161 -8.08 -34.63 -11.01
N PRO A 162 -9.42 -34.67 -10.91
CA PRO A 162 -10.12 -35.84 -10.40
C PRO A 162 -9.60 -37.07 -11.13
N ARG A 163 -8.97 -37.98 -10.39
CA ARG A 163 -8.48 -39.24 -10.93
C ARG A 163 -9.65 -39.85 -11.68
N SER A 164 -9.52 -39.98 -13.00
CA SER A 164 -10.57 -40.54 -13.85
C SER A 164 -11.04 -41.84 -13.20
N PRO A 165 -12.35 -42.02 -12.96
CA PRO A 165 -12.83 -43.22 -12.29
C PRO A 165 -12.35 -44.42 -13.11
N ALA A 166 -11.62 -45.31 -12.44
CA ALA A 166 -11.15 -46.55 -13.04
C ALA A 166 -12.37 -47.25 -13.65
N THR A 167 -12.34 -47.42 -14.98
CA THR A 167 -13.36 -48.15 -15.71
C THR A 167 -13.53 -49.51 -15.06
N PRO A 168 -14.71 -49.87 -14.52
CA PRO A 168 -14.91 -51.20 -13.96
C PRO A 168 -14.63 -52.22 -15.05
N GLY A 169 -13.74 -53.17 -14.75
CA GLY A 169 -13.35 -54.24 -15.65
C GLY A 169 -14.57 -54.90 -16.25
N ARG A 170 -14.56 -55.04 -17.58
CA ARG A 170 -15.56 -55.79 -18.33
C ARG A 170 -15.66 -57.20 -17.73
N SER A 171 -16.82 -57.47 -17.16
CA SER A 171 -17.32 -58.79 -16.79
C SER A 171 -17.04 -59.80 -17.92
N ASN A 172 -16.50 -60.96 -17.54
CA ASN A 172 -16.36 -62.15 -18.38
C ASN A 172 -17.69 -62.43 -19.07
N ALA A 173 -17.75 -62.22 -20.38
CA ALA A 173 -18.81 -62.73 -21.21
C ALA A 173 -18.73 -64.27 -21.19
N ALA A 174 -19.81 -64.88 -20.72
CA ALA A 174 -20.01 -66.31 -20.72
C ALA A 174 -19.82 -66.89 -22.13
N GLU A 175 -18.98 -67.91 -22.21
CA GLU A 175 -18.75 -68.73 -23.39
C GLU A 175 -19.99 -69.60 -23.66
N PRO A 176 -20.66 -69.52 -24.83
CA PRO A 176 -21.80 -70.37 -25.12
C PRO A 176 -21.35 -71.77 -25.55
N GLY A 177 -21.81 -72.75 -24.76
CA GLY A 177 -21.99 -74.18 -25.02
C GLY A 177 -21.52 -74.77 -26.35
N ARG A 178 -20.57 -75.70 -26.25
CA ARG A 178 -20.23 -76.67 -27.28
C ARG A 178 -21.26 -77.82 -27.28
N PRO A 179 -21.90 -78.17 -28.41
CA PRO A 179 -22.84 -79.30 -28.46
C PRO A 179 -22.10 -80.66 -28.52
N PRO A 180 -22.72 -81.75 -28.03
CA PRO A 180 -22.16 -83.08 -28.08
C PRO A 180 -22.49 -83.78 -29.40
N GLY A 181 -21.52 -84.49 -29.97
CA GLY A 181 -21.74 -85.39 -31.10
C GLY A 181 -20.41 -85.72 -31.79
N THR A 182 -20.13 -86.93 -32.24
CA THR A 182 -20.83 -88.21 -32.24
C THR A 182 -19.75 -89.24 -32.55
N GLY A 183 -19.73 -90.38 -31.86
CA GLY A 183 -18.85 -91.49 -32.22
C GLY A 183 -19.20 -92.07 -33.60
N ARG A 184 -18.18 -92.54 -34.32
CA ARG A 184 -18.30 -93.63 -35.29
C ARG A 184 -16.92 -94.22 -35.61
N ALA A 185 -16.90 -95.55 -35.48
CA ALA A 185 -16.03 -96.57 -36.08
C ALA A 185 -14.51 -96.49 -35.82
#